data_AF-A0AAE1Y7N9-F1
#
_entry.id   AF-A0AAE1Y7N9-F1
#
_cell.length_a   1.000
_cell.length_b   1.000
_cell.length_c   1.000
_cell.angle_alpha   90.00
_cell.angle_beta   90.00
_cell.angle_gamma   90.00
#
_symmetry.space_group_name_H-M   'P 1'
#
loop_
_entity.id
_entity.type
_entity.pdbx_description
1 polymer ?
#
loop_
_entity_poly.entity_id
_entity_poly.type
_entity_poly.pdbx_seq_one_letter_code
_entity_poly.pdbx_strand_id
1 'polypeptide(L)'
;MKNDHVTNNISELFNHWVSDLSGKSILTPVDGLGSKLMSRLQKRKQKGVSWKWVIVPNVVKLLNTVREESRKCSLSMDGKEEYKVNDANVHYIINLIKRTCDCKFWEIAGIPYKHVALGIAHRREELETYTNVRFSK
;
A
#
# COMPACT_ATOMS: atom_id res chain seq x y z
N MET A 1 -2.73 -2.46 -27.65
CA MET A 1 -4.18 -2.23 -27.46
C MET A 1 -4.37 -0.84 -26.86
N LYS A 2 -4.60 0.16 -27.72
CA LYS A 2 -5.02 1.50 -27.29
C LYS A 2 -6.52 1.38 -26.98
N ASN A 3 -6.89 1.61 -25.73
CA ASN A 3 -8.26 1.44 -25.29
C ASN A 3 -9.05 2.72 -25.64
N ASP A 4 -9.37 2.86 -26.94
CA ASP A 4 -10.02 4.04 -27.50
C ASP A 4 -11.39 4.32 -26.83
N HIS A 5 -11.99 3.32 -26.19
CA HIS A 5 -13.28 3.40 -25.52
C HIS A 5 -13.25 4.19 -24.19
N VAL A 6 -12.11 4.23 -23.48
CA VAL A 6 -11.99 4.98 -22.21
C VAL A 6 -11.63 6.43 -22.47
N THR A 7 -10.75 6.67 -23.46
CA THR A 7 -10.39 8.01 -23.90
C THR A 7 -11.56 8.73 -24.55
N ASN A 8 -12.39 8.02 -25.33
CA ASN A 8 -13.56 8.65 -25.96
C ASN A 8 -14.56 9.12 -24.91
N ASN A 9 -14.88 8.32 -23.89
CA ASN A 9 -15.82 8.70 -22.83
C ASN A 9 -15.32 9.89 -21.99
N ILE A 10 -14.02 9.95 -21.66
CA ILE A 10 -13.46 11.09 -20.91
C ILE A 10 -13.43 12.35 -21.77
N SER A 11 -13.05 12.24 -23.05
CA SER A 11 -13.05 13.35 -23.99
C SER A 11 -14.47 13.85 -24.28
N GLU A 12 -15.45 12.96 -24.40
CA GLU A 12 -16.87 13.31 -24.57
C GLU A 12 -17.43 14.00 -23.32
N LEU A 13 -17.13 13.50 -22.12
CA LEU A 13 -17.48 14.17 -20.85
C LEU A 13 -16.84 15.54 -20.74
N PHE A 14 -15.58 15.69 -21.17
CA PHE A 14 -14.86 16.95 -21.15
C PHE A 14 -15.42 17.94 -22.19
N ASN A 15 -15.72 17.49 -23.41
CA ASN A 15 -16.32 18.30 -24.46
C ASN A 15 -17.74 18.74 -24.09
N HIS A 16 -18.53 17.85 -23.47
CA HIS A 16 -19.83 18.19 -22.90
C HIS A 16 -19.69 19.21 -21.77
N TRP A 17 -18.69 19.07 -20.88
CA TRP A 17 -18.41 20.08 -19.85
C TRP A 17 -18.04 21.43 -20.46
N VAL A 18 -17.14 21.48 -21.45
CA VAL A 18 -16.75 22.72 -22.12
C VAL A 18 -17.95 23.38 -22.82
N SER A 19 -18.84 22.59 -23.42
CA SER A 19 -20.07 23.08 -24.05
C SER A 19 -21.15 23.51 -23.04
N ASP A 20 -21.20 22.92 -21.84
CA ASP A 20 -22.11 23.34 -20.76
C ASP A 20 -21.62 24.61 -20.04
N LEU A 21 -20.30 24.85 -20.09
CA LEU A 21 -19.64 26.01 -19.49
C LEU A 21 -19.75 27.28 -20.36
N SER A 22 -20.09 27.18 -21.64
CA SER A 22 -20.42 28.32 -22.50
C SER A 22 -21.83 28.86 -22.19
N GLY A 23 -22.03 29.31 -20.95
CA GLY A 23 -23.29 29.93 -20.49
C GLY A 23 -23.59 29.77 -19.01
N LYS A 24 -22.83 28.94 -18.28
CA LYS A 24 -22.93 28.76 -16.83
C LYS A 24 -21.57 28.96 -16.18
N SER A 25 -21.52 29.62 -15.03
CA SER A 25 -20.24 29.87 -14.35
C SER A 25 -19.53 28.55 -14.02
N ILE A 26 -18.21 28.50 -14.23
CA ILE A 26 -17.30 27.36 -13.98
C ILE A 26 -17.44 26.77 -12.56
N LEU A 27 -18.06 27.51 -11.64
CA LEU A 27 -18.24 27.14 -10.25
C LEU A 27 -19.14 25.89 -10.07
N THR A 28 -20.26 25.77 -10.81
CA THR A 28 -21.26 24.71 -10.52
C THR A 28 -20.74 23.27 -10.74
N PRO A 29 -20.02 22.93 -11.83
CA PRO A 29 -19.47 21.58 -12.01
C PRO A 29 -18.29 21.28 -11.07
N VAL A 30 -17.47 22.28 -10.75
CA VAL A 30 -16.35 22.16 -9.79
C VAL A 30 -16.87 21.92 -8.37
N ASP A 31 -17.91 22.63 -7.96
CA ASP A 31 -18.58 22.45 -6.67
C ASP A 31 -19.24 21.06 -6.59
N GLY A 32 -19.82 20.59 -7.69
CA GLY A 32 -20.36 19.22 -7.80
C GLY A 32 -19.28 18.15 -7.66
N LEU A 33 -18.12 18.34 -8.31
CA LEU A 33 -16.97 17.45 -8.19
C LEU A 33 -16.40 17.46 -6.76
N GLY A 34 -16.25 18.65 -6.17
CA GLY A 34 -15.79 18.85 -4.80
C GLY A 34 -16.72 18.15 -3.81
N SER A 35 -18.03 18.34 -3.93
CA SER A 35 -19.04 17.68 -3.10
C SER A 35 -18.98 16.15 -3.23
N LYS A 36 -18.81 15.62 -4.45
CA LYS A 36 -18.69 14.17 -4.68
C LYS A 36 -17.39 13.61 -4.10
N LEU A 37 -16.29 14.35 -4.20
CA LEU A 37 -15.01 14.00 -3.58
C LEU A 37 -15.13 13.98 -2.06
N MET A 38 -15.68 15.04 -1.47
CA MET A 38 -15.93 15.14 -0.02
C MET A 38 -16.79 13.98 0.48
N SER A 39 -17.88 13.65 -0.22
CA SER A 39 -18.74 12.49 0.12
C SER A 39 -17.96 11.18 0.09
N ARG A 40 -17.09 10.97 -0.91
CA ARG A 40 -16.23 9.78 -0.99
C ARG A 40 -15.21 9.73 0.16
N LEU A 41 -14.60 10.86 0.49
CA LEU A 41 -13.66 10.96 1.61
C LEU A 41 -14.35 10.71 2.96
N GLN A 42 -15.54 11.26 3.17
CA GLN A 42 -16.33 11.04 4.38
C GLN A 42 -16.71 9.56 4.52
N LYS A 43 -17.16 8.91 3.46
CA LYS A 43 -17.44 7.46 3.46
C LYS A 43 -16.19 6.63 3.78
N ARG A 44 -15.04 7.01 3.23
CA ARG A 44 -13.75 6.35 3.55
C ARG A 44 -13.37 6.55 5.02
N LYS A 45 -13.50 7.77 5.55
CA LYS A 45 -13.24 8.10 6.95
C LYS A 45 -14.15 7.32 7.90
N GLN A 46 -15.46 7.29 7.64
CA GLN A 46 -16.43 6.52 8.42
C GLN A 46 -16.10 5.03 8.44
N LYS A 47 -15.72 4.45 7.29
CA LYS A 47 -15.22 3.07 7.21
C LYS A 47 -13.95 2.88 8.03
N GLY A 48 -13.01 3.82 7.97
CA GLY A 48 -11.78 3.78 8.78
C GLY A 48 -12.10 3.75 10.28
N VAL A 49 -13.00 4.62 10.75
CA VAL A 49 -13.41 4.69 12.17
C VAL A 49 -13.97 3.37 12.70
N SER A 50 -14.69 2.59 11.87
CA SER A 50 -15.24 1.29 12.30
C SER A 50 -14.24 0.13 12.28
N TRP A 51 -13.02 0.33 11.77
CA TRP A 51 -12.02 -0.74 11.75
C TRP A 51 -11.40 -0.99 13.13
N LYS A 52 -11.32 -2.28 13.50
CA LYS A 52 -10.70 -2.78 14.72
C LYS A 52 -9.17 -2.64 14.72
N TRP A 53 -8.56 -2.71 13.53
CA TRP A 53 -7.12 -2.75 13.35
C TRP A 53 -6.52 -1.34 13.23
N VAL A 54 -5.30 -1.17 13.75
CA VAL A 54 -4.51 0.07 13.61
C VAL A 54 -4.10 0.31 12.16
N ILE A 55 -4.00 -0.77 11.36
CA ILE A 55 -3.60 -0.76 9.96
C ILE A 55 -4.79 -1.05 9.05
N VAL A 56 -4.78 -0.48 7.85
CA VAL A 56 -5.82 -0.69 6.84
C VAL A 56 -6.03 -2.20 6.51
N PRO A 57 -7.28 -2.69 6.40
CA PRO A 57 -7.58 -4.11 6.24
C PRO A 57 -6.90 -4.80 5.06
N ASN A 58 -6.69 -4.07 3.95
CA ASN A 58 -6.02 -4.64 2.78
C ASN A 58 -4.54 -4.97 3.08
N VAL A 59 -3.87 -4.13 3.89
CA VAL A 59 -2.49 -4.39 4.30
C VAL A 59 -2.46 -5.51 5.33
N VAL A 60 -3.41 -5.58 6.26
CA VAL A 60 -3.53 -6.73 7.19
C VAL A 60 -3.66 -8.06 6.43
N LYS A 61 -4.49 -8.11 5.39
CA LYS A 61 -4.59 -9.30 4.52
C LYS A 61 -3.26 -9.64 3.85
N LEU A 62 -2.57 -8.63 3.30
CA LEU A 62 -1.26 -8.81 2.69
C LEU A 62 -0.22 -9.34 3.71
N LEU A 63 -0.20 -8.79 4.92
CA LEU A 63 0.72 -9.22 5.98
C LEU A 63 0.49 -10.69 6.37
N ASN A 64 -0.76 -11.14 6.42
CA ASN A 64 -1.07 -12.56 6.64
C ASN A 64 -0.50 -13.45 5.54
N THR A 65 -0.65 -13.07 4.26
CA THR A 65 -0.02 -13.81 3.15
C THR A 65 1.51 -13.79 3.26
N VAL A 66 2.11 -12.63 3.53
CA VAL A 66 3.55 -12.49 3.73
C VAL A 66 4.05 -13.39 4.86
N ARG A 67 3.28 -13.52 5.96
CA ARG A 67 3.61 -14.41 7.07
C ARG A 67 3.70 -15.87 6.62
N GLU A 68 2.73 -16.35 5.85
CA GLU A 68 2.77 -17.72 5.32
C GLU A 68 3.92 -17.92 4.32
N GLU A 69 4.16 -16.95 3.43
CA GLU A 69 5.27 -17.02 2.48
C GLU A 69 6.64 -17.00 3.17
N SER A 70 6.77 -16.30 4.30
CA SER A 70 8.03 -16.23 5.06
C SER A 70 8.50 -17.60 5.57
N ARG A 71 7.56 -18.54 5.81
CA ARG A 71 7.85 -19.91 6.25
C ARG A 71 8.57 -20.76 5.20
N LYS A 72 8.54 -20.33 3.93
CA LYS A 72 9.26 -21.00 2.84
C LYS A 72 10.74 -20.60 2.79
N CYS A 73 11.11 -19.55 3.50
CA CYS A 73 12.48 -19.09 3.62
C CYS A 73 13.14 -19.68 4.88
N SER A 74 14.46 -19.76 4.89
CA SER A 74 15.24 -20.11 6.09
C SER A 74 16.12 -18.94 6.50
N LEU A 75 16.45 -18.85 7.78
CA LEU A 75 17.22 -17.74 8.34
C LEU A 75 18.44 -18.28 9.07
N SER A 76 19.57 -17.62 8.86
CA SER A 76 20.83 -17.79 9.59
C SER A 76 21.30 -16.43 10.12
N MET A 77 21.84 -16.40 11.33
CA MET A 77 22.46 -15.18 11.86
C MET A 77 23.76 -14.89 11.11
N ASP A 78 23.92 -13.64 10.67
CA ASP A 78 25.11 -13.16 9.98
C ASP A 78 25.58 -11.88 10.67
N GLY A 79 26.31 -12.03 11.79
CA GLY A 79 26.72 -10.92 12.65
C GLY A 79 25.70 -10.54 13.73
N LYS A 80 25.92 -9.40 14.41
CA LYS A 80 25.14 -9.00 15.59
C LYS A 80 23.76 -8.43 15.27
N GLU A 81 23.57 -7.81 14.11
CA GLU A 81 22.36 -7.05 13.77
C GLU A 81 21.81 -7.32 12.36
N GLU A 82 22.44 -8.25 11.64
CA GLU A 82 22.07 -8.62 10.28
C GLU A 82 21.70 -10.11 10.25
N TYR A 83 20.68 -10.42 9.46
CA TYR A 83 20.24 -11.79 9.26
C TYR A 83 20.35 -12.13 7.79
N LYS A 84 20.91 -13.30 7.50
CA LYS A 84 20.94 -13.86 6.16
C LYS A 84 19.74 -14.77 5.98
N VAL A 85 18.89 -14.42 5.03
CA VAL A 85 17.69 -15.16 4.64
C VAL A 85 17.95 -15.91 3.35
N ASN A 86 17.73 -17.22 3.36
CA ASN A 86 17.80 -18.05 2.16
C ASN A 86 16.37 -18.26 1.64
N ASP A 87 16.14 -17.87 0.40
CA ASP A 87 14.88 -18.00 -0.30
C ASP A 87 15.14 -18.73 -1.63
N ALA A 88 14.80 -20.02 -1.65
CA ALA A 88 15.26 -20.95 -2.69
C ALA A 88 16.79 -20.91 -2.86
N ASN A 89 17.27 -20.51 -4.04
CA ASN A 89 18.70 -20.49 -4.40
C ASN A 89 19.35 -19.10 -4.26
N VAL A 90 18.66 -18.14 -3.65
CA VAL A 90 19.15 -16.77 -3.48
C VAL A 90 19.19 -16.41 -2.00
N HIS A 91 20.21 -15.64 -1.63
CA HIS A 91 20.40 -15.15 -0.28
C HIS A 91 20.13 -13.64 -0.23
N TYR A 92 19.50 -13.21 0.85
CA TYR A 92 19.18 -11.81 1.11
C TYR A 92 19.62 -11.43 2.51
N ILE A 93 20.28 -10.30 2.65
CA ILE A 93 20.63 -9.71 3.95
C ILE A 93 19.49 -8.79 4.37
N ILE A 94 19.05 -8.94 5.61
CA ILE A 94 18.06 -8.07 6.24
C ILE A 94 18.65 -7.39 7.47
N ASN A 95 18.29 -6.13 7.67
CA ASN A 95 18.59 -5.38 8.89
C ASN A 95 17.30 -4.73 9.40
N LEU A 96 16.80 -5.23 10.53
CA LEU A 96 15.52 -4.78 11.09
C LEU A 96 15.61 -3.39 11.74
N ILE A 97 16.80 -3.01 12.23
CA ILE A 97 17.04 -1.72 12.87
C ILE A 97 17.13 -0.62 11.81
N LYS A 98 17.95 -0.83 10.78
CA LYS A 98 18.09 0.09 9.63
C LYS A 98 16.88 0.05 8.70
N ARG A 99 15.98 -0.91 8.89
CA ARG A 99 14.80 -1.17 8.06
C ARG A 99 15.12 -1.44 6.59
N THR A 100 16.14 -2.27 6.34
CA THR A 100 16.62 -2.58 4.99
C THR A 100 16.53 -4.07 4.67
N CYS A 101 16.39 -4.37 3.37
CA CYS A 101 16.47 -5.72 2.83
C CYS A 101 17.09 -5.64 1.44
N ASP A 102 17.95 -6.60 1.08
CA ASP A 102 18.57 -6.64 -0.24
C ASP A 102 17.55 -6.67 -1.40
N CYS A 103 16.33 -7.20 -1.17
CA CYS A 103 15.28 -7.17 -2.18
C CYS A 103 14.65 -5.78 -2.42
N LYS A 104 14.98 -4.78 -1.59
CA LYS A 104 14.52 -3.38 -1.62
C LYS A 104 13.01 -3.15 -1.53
N PHE A 105 12.22 -4.21 -1.52
CA PHE A 105 10.77 -4.12 -1.47
C PHE A 105 10.27 -3.35 -0.25
N TRP A 106 10.82 -3.64 0.94
CA TRP A 106 10.38 -3.00 2.18
C TRP A 106 10.69 -1.51 2.20
N GLU A 107 11.88 -1.11 1.73
CA GLU A 107 12.31 0.29 1.65
C GLU A 107 11.39 1.11 0.72
N ILE A 108 11.00 0.52 -0.41
CA ILE A 108 10.18 1.18 -1.44
C ILE A 108 8.69 1.16 -1.05
N ALA A 109 8.16 -0.02 -0.70
CA ALA A 109 6.74 -0.19 -0.42
C ALA A 109 6.35 0.31 0.98
N GLY A 110 7.29 0.33 1.93
CA GLY A 110 7.00 0.60 3.34
C GLY A 110 6.18 -0.50 4.01
N ILE A 111 6.12 -1.71 3.43
CA ILE A 111 5.47 -2.90 3.99
C ILE A 111 6.52 -4.02 4.04
N PRO A 112 6.68 -4.73 5.18
CA PRO A 112 7.56 -5.89 5.24
C PRO A 112 7.23 -6.93 4.17
N TYR A 113 8.27 -7.47 3.52
CA TYR A 113 8.15 -8.59 2.60
C TYR A 113 8.53 -9.91 3.28
N LYS A 114 8.38 -11.06 2.61
CA LYS A 114 8.59 -12.39 3.21
C LYS A 114 9.96 -12.56 3.88
N HIS A 115 11.03 -11.98 3.34
CA HIS A 115 12.37 -12.04 3.95
C HIS A 115 12.42 -11.31 5.29
N VAL A 116 11.94 -10.05 5.31
CA VAL A 116 11.87 -9.22 6.52
C VAL A 116 10.94 -9.86 7.54
N ALA A 117 9.81 -10.40 7.10
CA ALA A 117 8.84 -11.05 7.96
C ALA A 117 9.42 -12.25 8.70
N LEU A 118 10.32 -13.02 8.07
CA LEU A 118 11.02 -14.10 8.75
C LEU A 118 11.93 -13.58 9.87
N GLY A 119 12.66 -12.48 9.63
CA GLY A 119 13.47 -11.83 10.66
C GLY A 119 12.64 -11.29 11.83
N ILE A 120 11.51 -10.64 11.52
CA ILE A 120 10.58 -10.13 12.54
C ILE A 120 10.02 -11.29 13.37
N ALA A 121 9.61 -12.39 12.72
CA ALA A 121 9.14 -13.59 13.40
C ALA A 121 10.23 -14.21 14.29
N HIS A 122 11.48 -14.22 13.85
CA HIS A 122 12.62 -14.68 14.65
C HIS A 122 12.81 -13.85 15.93
N ARG A 123 12.57 -12.54 15.86
CA ARG A 123 12.54 -11.65 17.03
C ARG A 123 11.26 -11.72 17.86
N ARG A 124 10.26 -12.49 17.44
CA ARG A 124 8.92 -12.58 18.07
C ARG A 124 8.21 -11.23 18.17
N GLU A 125 8.39 -10.40 17.16
CA GLU A 125 7.75 -9.09 17.05
C GLU A 125 6.59 -9.13 16.04
N GLU A 126 5.73 -8.12 16.07
CA GLU A 126 4.57 -8.00 15.17
C GLU A 126 4.93 -7.26 13.88
N LEU A 127 4.47 -7.77 12.73
CA LEU A 127 4.77 -7.22 11.40
C LEU A 127 4.22 -5.79 11.22
N GLU A 128 3.10 -5.53 11.87
CA GLU A 128 2.37 -4.28 11.88
C GLU A 128 3.26 -3.13 12.35
N THR A 129 4.13 -3.36 13.33
CA THR A 129 5.07 -2.36 13.89
C THR A 129 6.13 -1.90 12.86
N TYR A 130 6.38 -2.72 11.84
CA TYR A 130 7.35 -2.48 10.79
C TYR A 130 6.70 -1.94 9.50
N THR A 131 5.40 -1.71 9.52
CA THR A 131 4.66 -1.10 8.42
C THR A 131 4.72 0.42 8.52
N ASN A 132 4.80 1.10 7.38
CA ASN A 132 4.83 2.56 7.33
C ASN A 132 3.52 3.18 7.85
N VAL A 133 3.63 4.30 8.58
CA VAL A 133 2.50 5.04 9.17
C VAL A 133 1.41 5.44 8.18
N ARG A 134 1.74 5.58 6.87
CA ARG A 134 0.76 5.88 5.82
C ARG A 134 -0.33 4.82 5.65
N PHE A 135 -0.12 3.62 6.20
CA PHE A 135 -1.09 2.54 6.20
C PHE A 135 -1.87 2.43 7.51
N SER A 136 -1.53 3.25 8.49
CA SER A 136 -2.27 3.36 9.74
C SER A 136 -3.58 4.14 9.52
N LYS A 137 -4.53 3.90 10.42
CA LYS A 137 -5.85 4.55 10.47
C LYS A 137 -5.79 6.03 10.85
#